data_AF-A0A1E4NCC0-F1
#
_entry.id   AF-A0A1E4NCC0-F1
#
_cell.length_a   1.000
_cell.length_b   1.000
_cell.length_c   1.000
_cell.angle_alpha   90.00
_cell.angle_beta   90.00
_cell.angle_gamma   90.00
#
_symmetry.space_group_name_H-M   'P 1'
#
loop_
_entity.id
_entity.type
_entity.pdbx_description
1 polymer ?
#
loop_
_entity_poly.entity_id
_entity_poly.type
_entity_poly.pdbx_seq_one_letter_code
_entity_poly.pdbx_strand_id
1 'polypeptide(L)'
;MSQAEGSPYEAHPIALFALIAERFEKLGLPHWTAVVFAWLARYDGLSSCYFEDAETSPTLAVYRALSDLSPGVDDEAVAASLASLEFLNWRIRHPDSDERWDPTVTSLMDFLGDKQPICWKWAAAWPSPAAVQEWLLEQLPKP
;
A
#
# COMPACT_ATOMS: atom_id res chain seq x y z
N MET A 1 20.82 -21.11 -26.90
CA MET A 1 20.73 -19.75 -26.33
C MET A 1 19.25 -19.48 -26.11
N SER A 2 18.75 -19.74 -24.91
CA SER A 2 17.40 -19.31 -24.51
C SER A 2 17.57 -18.11 -23.61
N GLN A 3 17.14 -16.94 -24.09
CA GLN A 3 16.89 -15.81 -23.22
C GLN A 3 15.68 -16.19 -22.37
N ALA A 4 15.89 -16.31 -21.07
CA ALA A 4 14.79 -16.28 -20.12
C ALA A 4 14.27 -14.83 -20.13
N GLU A 5 13.11 -14.63 -20.73
CA GLU A 5 12.31 -13.43 -20.50
C GLU A 5 11.92 -13.46 -19.02
N GLY A 6 12.66 -12.70 -18.21
CA GLY A 6 12.29 -12.44 -16.83
C GLY A 6 10.90 -11.83 -16.81
N SER A 7 10.00 -12.48 -16.10
CA SER A 7 8.65 -12.01 -15.89
C SER A 7 8.69 -10.56 -15.35
N PRO A 8 7.89 -9.61 -15.88
CA PRO A 8 7.82 -8.25 -15.31
C PRO A 8 7.34 -8.25 -13.84
N TYR A 9 6.87 -9.40 -13.34
CA TYR A 9 6.53 -9.64 -11.94
C TYR A 9 7.74 -9.86 -11.02
N GLU A 10 8.97 -9.94 -11.54
CA GLU A 10 10.23 -9.92 -10.76
C GLU A 10 10.82 -8.49 -10.61
N ALA A 11 10.00 -7.45 -10.78
CA ALA A 11 10.45 -6.09 -10.54
C ALA A 11 10.87 -5.94 -9.06
N HIS A 12 12.17 -5.76 -8.83
CA HIS A 12 12.74 -5.45 -7.52
C HIS A 12 11.96 -4.26 -6.90
N PRO A 13 11.72 -4.20 -5.58
CA PRO A 13 10.88 -3.16 -4.96
C PRO A 13 11.18 -1.72 -5.42
N ILE A 14 12.46 -1.40 -5.64
CA ILE A 14 12.93 -0.11 -6.18
C ILE A 14 12.31 0.22 -7.55
N ALA A 15 12.20 -0.77 -8.44
CA ALA A 15 11.58 -0.60 -9.75
C ALA A 15 10.06 -0.33 -9.63
N LEU A 16 9.37 -0.96 -8.66
CA LEU A 16 7.94 -0.70 -8.46
C LEU A 16 7.65 0.72 -7.96
N PHE A 17 8.46 1.26 -7.05
CA PHE A 17 8.31 2.66 -6.64
C PHE A 17 8.50 3.62 -7.83
N ALA A 18 9.51 3.39 -8.67
CA ALA A 18 9.70 4.20 -9.89
C ALA A 18 8.51 4.10 -10.86
N LEU A 19 7.95 2.90 -11.05
CA LEU A 19 6.78 2.68 -11.90
C LEU A 19 5.51 3.35 -11.34
N ILE A 20 5.32 3.35 -10.01
CA ILE A 20 4.21 4.08 -9.36
C ILE A 20 4.35 5.59 -9.63
N ALA A 21 5.55 6.16 -9.45
CA ALA A 21 5.79 7.58 -9.72
C ALA A 21 5.53 7.92 -11.20
N GLU A 22 6.08 7.12 -12.13
CA GLU A 22 5.83 7.28 -13.57
C GLU A 22 4.32 7.19 -13.89
N ARG A 23 3.60 6.30 -13.20
CA ARG A 23 2.17 6.15 -13.42
C ARG A 23 1.39 7.39 -12.98
N PHE A 24 1.72 7.99 -11.84
CA PHE A 24 1.11 9.24 -11.40
C PHE A 24 1.39 10.41 -12.36
N GLU A 25 2.59 10.50 -12.90
CA GLU A 25 2.92 11.47 -13.96
C GLU A 25 2.00 11.29 -15.19
N LYS A 26 1.81 10.04 -15.65
CA LYS A 26 0.92 9.73 -16.78
C LYS A 26 -0.56 9.99 -16.50
N LEU A 27 -0.99 9.92 -15.24
CA LEU A 27 -2.36 10.25 -14.82
C LEU A 27 -2.57 11.77 -14.68
N GLY A 28 -1.48 12.57 -14.67
CA GLY A 28 -1.53 14.00 -14.42
C GLY A 28 -1.65 14.36 -12.93
N LEU A 29 -1.25 13.45 -12.05
CA LEU A 29 -1.42 13.55 -10.60
C LEU A 29 -0.10 13.35 -9.82
N PRO A 30 0.98 14.06 -10.16
CA PRO A 30 2.31 13.81 -9.58
C PRO A 30 2.38 14.04 -8.06
N HIS A 31 1.50 14.89 -7.51
CA HIS A 31 1.40 15.18 -6.07
C HIS A 31 1.07 13.95 -5.22
N TRP A 32 0.46 12.91 -5.80
CA TRP A 32 0.18 11.66 -5.10
C TRP A 32 1.43 10.83 -4.79
N THR A 33 2.54 11.01 -5.52
CA THR A 33 3.72 10.16 -5.38
C THR A 33 4.25 10.16 -3.94
N ALA A 34 4.41 11.34 -3.35
CA ALA A 34 4.90 11.47 -1.98
C ALA A 34 3.92 10.88 -0.96
N VAL A 35 2.61 11.10 -1.16
CA VAL A 35 1.54 10.58 -0.29
C VAL A 35 1.55 9.05 -0.28
N VAL A 36 1.57 8.43 -1.46
CA VAL A 36 1.55 6.97 -1.58
C VAL A 36 2.82 6.34 -1.04
N PHE A 37 3.99 6.96 -1.25
CA PHE A 37 5.24 6.42 -0.70
C PHE A 37 5.26 6.51 0.82
N ALA A 38 4.84 7.64 1.38
CA ALA A 38 4.71 7.80 2.82
C ALA A 38 3.70 6.81 3.40
N TRP A 39 2.59 6.57 2.73
CA TRP A 39 1.59 5.57 3.14
C TRP A 39 2.15 4.15 3.10
N LEU A 40 2.78 3.74 1.99
CA LEU A 40 3.39 2.42 1.84
C LEU A 40 4.46 2.14 2.90
N ALA A 41 5.29 3.13 3.24
CA ALA A 41 6.30 3.01 4.28
C ALA A 41 5.71 2.68 5.66
N ARG A 42 4.43 3.03 5.91
CA ARG A 42 3.75 2.68 7.17
C ARG A 42 3.51 1.18 7.28
N TYR A 43 3.48 0.45 6.16
CA TYR A 43 3.34 -1.00 6.09
C TYR A 43 4.69 -1.72 5.99
N ASP A 44 5.82 -1.03 6.11
CA ASP A 44 7.13 -1.68 6.17
C ASP A 44 7.14 -2.70 7.32
N GLY A 45 7.59 -3.92 7.02
CA GLY A 45 7.52 -5.05 7.94
C GLY A 45 6.30 -5.96 7.75
N LEU A 46 5.31 -5.58 6.93
CA LEU A 46 4.14 -6.44 6.66
C LEU A 46 4.53 -7.75 5.95
N SER A 47 5.69 -7.81 5.29
CA SER A 47 6.25 -9.04 4.75
C SER A 47 6.50 -10.12 5.81
N SER A 48 6.67 -9.75 7.08
CA SER A 48 6.76 -10.68 8.21
C SER A 48 5.43 -11.37 8.54
N CYS A 49 4.29 -10.82 8.11
CA CYS A 49 2.95 -11.38 8.33
C CYS A 49 2.60 -12.57 7.41
N TYR A 50 3.57 -13.05 6.62
CA TYR A 50 3.44 -14.13 5.64
C TYR A 50 2.51 -13.77 4.47
N PHE A 51 3.11 -13.20 3.43
CA PHE A 51 2.54 -13.23 2.10
C PHE A 51 2.85 -14.61 1.49
N GLU A 52 1.85 -15.48 1.42
CA GLU A 52 1.97 -16.79 0.74
C GLU A 52 2.51 -16.65 -0.69
N ASP A 53 2.21 -15.53 -1.35
CA ASP A 53 2.68 -15.19 -2.69
C ASP A 53 3.19 -13.74 -2.75
N ALA A 54 4.33 -13.53 -3.43
CA ALA A 54 4.87 -12.19 -3.71
C ALA A 54 3.85 -11.27 -4.44
N GLU A 55 2.83 -11.87 -5.07
CA GLU A 55 1.70 -11.17 -5.69
C GLU A 55 0.88 -10.31 -4.73
N THR A 56 1.00 -10.56 -3.41
CA THR A 56 0.27 -9.83 -2.37
C THR A 56 1.05 -8.66 -1.75
N SER A 57 2.21 -8.31 -2.31
CA SER A 57 2.99 -7.14 -1.90
C SER A 57 2.16 -5.83 -1.99
N PRO A 58 2.14 -4.98 -0.94
CA PRO A 58 1.43 -3.70 -0.98
C PRO A 58 1.84 -2.81 -2.16
N THR A 59 3.15 -2.73 -2.44
CA THR A 59 3.67 -1.91 -3.54
C THR A 59 3.18 -2.42 -4.90
N LEU A 60 3.14 -3.73 -5.11
CA LEU A 60 2.63 -4.31 -6.35
C LEU A 60 1.11 -4.09 -6.49
N ALA A 61 0.35 -4.25 -5.40
CA ALA A 61 -1.08 -4.02 -5.37
C ALA A 61 -1.43 -2.57 -5.75
N VAL A 62 -0.69 -1.60 -5.20
CA VAL A 62 -0.81 -0.18 -5.57
C VAL A 62 -0.51 0.02 -7.06
N TYR A 63 0.60 -0.50 -7.56
CA TYR A 63 0.95 -0.34 -8.97
C TYR A 63 -0.12 -0.92 -9.92
N ARG A 64 -0.66 -2.11 -9.60
CA ARG A 64 -1.75 -2.74 -10.37
C ARG A 64 -3.00 -1.85 -10.38
N ALA A 65 -3.44 -1.38 -9.21
CA ALA A 65 -4.61 -0.50 -9.12
C ALA A 65 -4.44 0.81 -9.92
N LEU A 66 -3.27 1.44 -9.85
CA LEU A 66 -2.99 2.64 -10.64
C LEU A 66 -2.91 2.37 -12.14
N SER A 67 -2.48 1.17 -12.54
CA SER A 67 -2.42 0.77 -13.94
C SER A 67 -3.82 0.70 -14.58
N ASP A 68 -4.84 0.35 -13.81
CA ASP A 68 -6.23 0.25 -14.28
C ASP A 68 -6.93 1.62 -14.42
N LEU A 69 -6.37 2.69 -13.85
CA LEU A 69 -6.92 4.04 -13.96
C LEU A 69 -6.68 4.68 -15.33
N SER A 70 -7.47 5.68 -15.69
CA SER A 70 -7.30 6.43 -16.95
C SER A 70 -6.87 7.87 -16.68
N PRO A 71 -6.14 8.52 -17.61
CA PRO A 71 -5.83 9.94 -17.49
C PRO A 71 -7.09 10.80 -17.28
N GLY A 72 -7.00 11.81 -16.42
CA GLY A 72 -8.14 12.66 -16.05
C GLY A 72 -9.00 12.12 -14.89
N VAL A 73 -8.54 11.03 -14.23
CA VAL A 73 -9.06 10.62 -12.92
C VAL A 73 -8.81 11.71 -11.88
N ASP A 74 -9.74 11.89 -10.95
CA ASP A 74 -9.62 12.86 -9.85
C ASP A 74 -8.97 12.24 -8.60
N ASP A 75 -8.65 13.09 -7.63
CA ASP A 75 -8.01 12.70 -6.37
C ASP A 75 -8.90 11.74 -5.58
N GLU A 76 -10.21 11.98 -5.57
CA GLU A 76 -11.20 11.15 -4.89
C GLU A 76 -11.24 9.72 -5.43
N ALA A 77 -11.21 9.54 -6.75
CA ALA A 77 -11.20 8.23 -7.39
C ALA A 77 -9.87 7.48 -7.18
N VAL A 78 -8.74 8.18 -7.17
CA VAL A 78 -7.44 7.59 -6.78
C VAL A 78 -7.51 7.11 -5.33
N ALA A 79 -7.94 7.96 -4.41
CA ALA A 79 -8.05 7.62 -2.99
C ALA A 79 -8.97 6.43 -2.76
N ALA A 80 -10.13 6.39 -3.43
CA ALA A 80 -11.08 5.28 -3.36
C ALA A 80 -10.49 3.97 -3.90
N SER A 81 -9.76 4.03 -5.02
CA SER A 81 -9.08 2.86 -5.59
C SER A 81 -8.05 2.29 -4.61
N LEU A 82 -7.20 3.13 -4.03
CA LEU A 82 -6.19 2.72 -3.06
C LEU A 82 -6.80 2.17 -1.75
N ALA A 83 -7.91 2.76 -1.28
CA ALA A 83 -8.60 2.33 -0.07
C ALA A 83 -9.32 0.96 -0.20
N SER A 84 -9.45 0.44 -1.42
CA SER A 84 -10.08 -0.86 -1.71
C SER A 84 -9.07 -2.02 -1.82
N LEU A 85 -7.78 -1.75 -1.66
CA LEU A 85 -6.73 -2.76 -1.87
C LEU A 85 -6.82 -3.90 -0.86
N GLU A 86 -6.71 -5.14 -1.36
CA GLU A 86 -6.92 -6.35 -0.54
C GLU A 86 -5.93 -6.49 0.62
N PHE A 87 -4.72 -5.94 0.53
CA PHE A 87 -3.76 -6.02 1.62
C PHE A 87 -4.25 -5.30 2.89
N LEU A 88 -5.23 -4.39 2.78
CA LEU A 88 -5.89 -3.72 3.91
C LEU A 88 -6.81 -4.65 4.71
N ASN A 89 -7.05 -5.88 4.21
CA ASN A 89 -7.78 -6.92 4.92
C ASN A 89 -6.92 -7.65 5.96
N TRP A 90 -5.60 -7.41 5.95
CA TRP A 90 -4.74 -7.88 7.03
C TRP A 90 -5.01 -7.13 8.32
N ARG A 91 -4.90 -7.87 9.42
CA ARG A 91 -4.99 -7.37 10.78
C ARG A 91 -3.73 -7.75 11.50
N ILE A 92 -3.25 -6.81 12.31
CA ILE A 92 -2.05 -7.00 13.10
C ILE A 92 -2.38 -6.61 14.53
N ARG A 93 -2.05 -7.52 15.46
CA ARG A 93 -2.11 -7.28 16.90
C ARG A 93 -0.70 -7.31 17.45
N HIS A 94 -0.41 -6.43 18.40
CA HIS A 94 0.84 -6.47 19.14
C HIS A 94 0.93 -7.80 19.92
N PRO A 95 2.10 -8.43 20.07
CA PRO A 95 2.17 -9.71 20.79
C PRO A 95 2.06 -9.56 22.31
N ASP A 96 2.50 -8.42 22.86
CA ASP A 96 2.52 -8.17 24.30
C ASP A 96 1.26 -7.43 24.81
N SER A 97 0.35 -7.01 23.93
CA SER A 97 -0.88 -6.29 24.28
C SER A 97 -2.07 -6.74 23.41
N ASP A 98 -3.28 -6.33 23.77
CA ASP A 98 -4.47 -6.59 22.93
C ASP A 98 -4.71 -5.48 21.90
N GLU A 99 -3.76 -4.56 21.76
CA GLU A 99 -3.85 -3.43 20.83
C GLU A 99 -3.74 -3.89 19.38
N ARG A 100 -4.56 -3.27 18.53
CA ARG A 100 -4.59 -3.52 17.09
C ARG A 100 -3.91 -2.37 16.38
N TRP A 101 -3.08 -2.71 15.42
CA TRP A 101 -2.40 -1.72 14.61
C TRP A 101 -3.40 -0.94 13.77
N ASP A 102 -3.24 0.38 13.76
CA ASP A 102 -3.93 1.29 12.85
C ASP A 102 -2.88 2.03 12.00
N PRO A 103 -2.77 1.72 10.70
CA PRO A 103 -1.85 2.39 9.78
C PRO A 103 -2.15 3.87 9.60
N THR A 104 -3.30 4.42 10.00
CA THR A 104 -3.55 5.88 9.95
C THR A 104 -2.95 6.60 11.17
N VAL A 105 -2.69 5.87 12.26
CA VAL A 105 -2.17 6.43 13.53
C VAL A 105 -0.66 6.30 13.63
N THR A 106 -0.09 5.10 13.46
CA THR A 106 1.36 4.86 13.56
C THR A 106 1.89 3.95 12.44
N SER A 107 3.21 3.98 12.20
CA SER A 107 3.85 2.98 11.33
C SER A 107 3.85 1.60 12.00
N LEU A 108 3.92 0.54 11.19
CA LEU A 108 3.98 -0.83 11.69
C LEU A 108 5.26 -1.10 12.48
N MET A 109 6.39 -0.59 11.99
CA MET A 109 7.69 -0.70 12.66
C MET A 109 7.66 -0.02 14.04
N ASP A 110 7.09 1.18 14.15
CA ASP A 110 6.98 1.87 15.44
C ASP A 110 6.01 1.15 16.38
N PHE A 111 4.94 0.58 15.84
CA PHE A 111 3.94 -0.17 16.61
C PHE A 111 4.53 -1.46 17.22
N LEU A 112 5.34 -2.20 16.45
CA LEU A 112 5.91 -3.48 16.88
C LEU A 112 7.24 -3.35 17.61
N GLY A 113 8.04 -2.32 17.29
CA GLY A 113 9.46 -2.31 17.63
C GLY A 113 10.16 -3.55 17.09
N ASP A 114 10.85 -4.30 17.97
CA ASP A 114 11.57 -5.54 17.61
C ASP A 114 10.71 -6.81 17.71
N LYS A 115 9.39 -6.67 17.86
CA LYS A 115 8.48 -7.78 18.15
C LYS A 115 7.89 -8.40 16.89
N GLN A 116 7.61 -9.71 16.97
CA GLN A 116 6.91 -10.42 15.89
C GLN A 116 5.40 -10.18 15.97
N PRO A 117 4.75 -9.74 14.89
CA PRO A 117 3.33 -9.46 14.90
C PRO A 117 2.47 -10.73 14.94
N ILE A 118 1.25 -10.61 15.47
CA ILE A 118 0.20 -11.63 15.28
C ILE A 118 -0.69 -11.14 14.13
N CYS A 119 -0.63 -11.85 13.00
CA CYS A 119 -1.32 -11.42 11.78
C CYS A 119 -2.43 -12.39 11.37
N TRP A 120 -3.54 -11.86 10.88
CA TRP A 120 -4.63 -12.65 10.29
C TRP A 120 -5.39 -11.83 9.24
N LYS A 121 -6.07 -12.51 8.32
CA LYS A 121 -6.99 -11.85 7.36
C LYS A 121 -8.40 -11.78 7.92
N TRP A 122 -9.11 -10.70 7.60
CA TRP A 122 -10.54 -10.55 7.86
C TRP A 122 -11.27 -10.17 6.55
N ALA A 123 -12.57 -10.42 6.45
CA ALA A 123 -13.33 -10.16 5.22
C ALA A 123 -13.48 -8.66 4.87
N ALA A 124 -13.26 -7.77 5.83
CA ALA A 124 -13.36 -6.33 5.67
C ALA A 124 -11.98 -5.69 5.85
N ALA A 125 -11.77 -4.49 5.30
CA ALA A 125 -10.53 -3.73 5.51
C ALA A 125 -10.46 -3.13 6.93
N TRP A 126 -9.25 -2.89 7.43
CA TRP A 126 -8.99 -2.08 8.63
C TRP A 126 -7.77 -1.20 8.41
N PRO A 127 -7.92 0.12 8.59
CA PRO A 127 -9.15 0.84 8.93
C PRO A 127 -10.21 0.70 7.84
N SER A 128 -11.43 1.21 8.07
CA SER A 128 -12.48 1.13 7.06
C SER A 128 -12.00 1.80 5.76
N PRO A 129 -12.47 1.37 4.57
CA PRO A 129 -12.07 2.01 3.32
C PRO A 129 -12.33 3.52 3.32
N ALA A 130 -13.44 3.96 3.93
CA ALA A 130 -13.73 5.39 4.08
C ALA A 130 -12.67 6.14 4.90
N ALA A 131 -12.22 5.54 6.01
CA ALA A 131 -11.17 6.15 6.85
C ALA A 131 -9.82 6.21 6.14
N VAL A 132 -9.46 5.16 5.38
CA VAL A 132 -8.22 5.15 4.58
C VAL A 132 -8.31 6.20 3.46
N GLN A 133 -9.44 6.30 2.77
CA GLN A 133 -9.67 7.28 1.72
C GLN A 133 -9.57 8.71 2.26
N GLU A 134 -10.25 9.01 3.37
CA GLU A 134 -10.20 10.32 4.04
C GLU A 134 -8.76 10.66 4.44
N TRP A 135 -8.06 9.74 5.10
CA TRP A 135 -6.68 9.94 5.52
C TRP A 135 -5.75 10.25 4.35
N LEU A 136 -5.89 9.52 3.23
CA LEU A 136 -5.09 9.72 2.01
C LEU A 136 -5.32 11.12 1.42
N LEU A 137 -6.57 11.57 1.34
CA LEU A 137 -6.93 12.90 0.83
C LEU A 137 -6.39 14.01 1.74
N GLU A 138 -6.40 13.82 3.05
CA GLU A 138 -5.83 14.78 4.01
C GLU A 138 -4.31 14.96 3.87
N GLN A 139 -3.60 13.96 3.32
CA GLN A 139 -2.16 14.06 3.09
C GLN A 139 -1.80 14.86 1.82
N LEU A 140 -2.77 15.16 0.95
CA LEU A 140 -2.51 15.91 -0.27
C LEU A 140 -2.06 17.34 0.06
N PRO A 141 -1.15 17.93 -0.75
CA PRO A 141 -0.75 19.31 -0.55
C PRO A 141 -1.97 20.23 -0.63
N LYS A 142 -2.09 21.13 0.36
CA LYS A 142 -3.14 22.15 0.34
C LYS A 142 -2.86 23.16 -0.79
N PRO A 143 -3.91 23.67 -1.46
CA PRO A 143 -3.78 24.71 -2.48
C PRO A 143 -3.18 26.01 -1.93
#